data_AF-A0A6C1KS31-F1
#
_entry.id   AF-A0A6C1KS31-F1
#
_cell.length_a   1.000
_cell.length_b   1.000
_cell.length_c   1.000
_cell.angle_alpha   90.00
_cell.angle_beta   90.00
_cell.angle_gamma   90.00
#
_symmetry.space_group_name_H-M   'P 1'
#
loop_
_entity.id
_entity.type
_entity.pdbx_description
1 polymer ?
#
loop_
_entity_poly.entity_id
_entity_poly.type
_entity_poly.pdbx_seq_one_letter_code
_entity_poly.pdbx_strand_id
1 'polypeptide(L)' 'MPPFVIVALGALGAVALVKVISAETRRINAALDRHRAADAGEVKAVPLERDPVTGDYRPKKN' A
#
# COMPACT_ATOMS: atom_id res chain seq x y z
N MET A 1 2.60 40.95 15.36
CA MET A 1 1.81 39.69 15.40
C MET A 1 2.31 38.87 16.58
N PRO A 2 1.46 38.49 17.54
CA PRO A 2 1.89 37.64 18.66
C PRO A 2 2.49 36.34 18.11
N PRO A 3 3.65 35.85 18.61
CA PRO A 3 4.31 34.65 18.09
C PRO A 3 3.40 33.43 18.05
N PHE A 4 2.53 33.31 19.06
CA PHE A 4 1.55 32.22 19.21
C PHE A 4 0.56 32.15 18.05
N VAL A 5 0.19 33.29 17.45
CA VAL A 5 -0.75 33.35 16.33
C VAL A 5 -0.12 32.75 15.06
N ILE A 6 1.16 33.02 14.82
CA ILE A 6 1.91 32.48 13.68
C ILE A 6 2.03 30.96 13.81
N VAL A 7 2.36 30.48 15.02
CA VAL A 7 2.46 29.04 15.30
C VAL A 7 1.10 28.35 15.14
N ALA A 8 0.02 28.94 15.66
CA ALA A 8 -1.32 28.38 15.53
C ALA A 8 -1.77 28.28 14.07
N LEU A 9 -1.52 29.31 13.26
CA LEU A 9 -1.83 29.29 11.82
C LEU A 9 -1.00 28.23 11.09
N GLY A 10 0.29 28.10 11.42
CA GLY A 10 1.15 27.06 10.87
C GLY A 10 0.64 25.66 11.20
N ALA A 11 0.26 25.41 12.46
CA ALA A 11 -0.30 24.14 12.91
C ALA A 11 -1.62 23.81 12.20
N LEU A 12 -2.52 24.79 12.07
CA LEU A 12 -3.78 24.61 11.35
C LEU A 12 -3.56 24.28 9.87
N GLY A 13 -2.64 24.98 9.22
CA GLY A 13 -2.25 24.69 7.84
C GLY A 13 -1.68 23.28 7.66
N ALA A 14 -0.80 22.86 8.59
CA ALA A 14 -0.22 21.51 8.57
C ALA A 14 -1.30 20.42 8.72
N VAL A 15 -2.23 20.59 9.66
CA VAL A 15 -3.33 19.64 9.87
C VAL A 15 -4.23 19.54 8.63
N ALA A 16 -4.55 20.67 8.01
CA ALA A 16 -5.35 20.69 6.78
C ALA A 16 -4.63 19.94 5.65
N LEU A 17 -3.33 20.17 5.47
CA LEU A 17 -2.54 19.49 4.44
C LEU A 17 -2.47 17.98 4.67
N VAL A 18 -2.21 17.55 5.90
CA VAL A 18 -2.17 16.11 6.27
C VAL A 18 -3.50 15.44 5.96
N LYS A 19 -4.63 16.10 6.27
CA LYS A 19 -5.97 15.57 5.95
C LYS A 19 -6.17 15.37 4.46
N VAL A 20 -5.78 16.35 3.65
CA VAL A 20 -5.91 16.28 2.18
C VAL A 20 -5.04 15.16 1.61
N ILE A 21 -3.78 15.09 2.02
CA ILE A 21 -2.85 14.04 1.57
C ILE A 21 -3.40 12.67 1.96
N SER A 22 -3.81 12.49 3.22
CA SER A 22 -4.35 11.20 3.70
C SER A 22 -5.60 10.78 2.93
N ALA A 23 -6.50 11.72 2.63
CA ALA A 23 -7.71 11.43 1.86
C ALA A 23 -7.38 10.97 0.43
N GLU A 24 -6.46 11.65 -0.25
CA GLU A 24 -6.08 11.29 -1.62
C GLU A 24 -5.28 9.98 -1.66
N THR A 25 -4.37 9.76 -0.70
CA THR A 25 -3.68 8.47 -0.57
C THR A 25 -4.66 7.32 -0.36
N ARG A 26 -5.67 7.49 0.50
CA ARG A 26 -6.72 6.47 0.70
C ARG A 26 -7.52 6.24 -0.58
N ARG A 27 -7.83 7.30 -1.33
CA ARG A 27 -8.57 7.20 -2.60
C ARG A 27 -7.78 6.42 -3.65
N ILE A 28 -6.49 6.70 -3.79
CA ILE A 28 -5.59 5.99 -4.72
C ILE A 28 -5.45 4.52 -4.31
N ASN A 29 -5.21 4.26 -3.01
CA ASN A 29 -5.11 2.90 -2.51
C ASN A 29 -6.42 2.12 -2.70
N ALA A 30 -7.57 2.74 -2.49
CA ALA A 30 -8.86 2.10 -2.75
C ALA A 30 -9.07 1.77 -4.23
N ALA A 31 -8.47 2.53 -5.17
CA ALA A 31 -8.47 2.13 -6.57
C ALA A 31 -7.56 0.91 -6.80
N LEU A 32 -6.36 0.91 -6.22
CA LEU A 32 -5.41 -0.20 -6.35
C LEU A 32 -5.93 -1.49 -5.69
N ASP A 33 -6.56 -1.38 -4.53
CA ASP A 33 -7.13 -2.51 -3.81
C ASP A 33 -8.34 -3.10 -4.55
N ARG A 34 -9.13 -2.28 -5.27
CA ARG A 34 -10.16 -2.80 -6.17
C ARG A 34 -9.57 -3.61 -7.32
N HIS A 35 -8.45 -3.18 -7.90
CA HIS A 35 -7.74 -3.96 -8.92
C HIS A 35 -7.17 -5.26 -8.34
N ARG A 36 -6.51 -5.20 -7.18
CA ARG A 36 -6.03 -6.40 -6.49
C ARG A 36 -7.16 -7.38 -6.13
N ALA A 37 -8.31 -6.87 -5.70
CA ALA A 37 -9.46 -7.71 -5.40
C ALA A 37 -10.07 -8.35 -6.65
N ALA A 38 -10.03 -7.65 -7.79
CA ALA A 38 -10.42 -8.20 -9.09
C ALA A 38 -9.44 -9.26 -9.60
N ASP A 39 -8.13 -9.03 -9.45
CA ASP A 39 -7.05 -9.95 -9.84
C ASP A 39 -6.85 -11.11 -8.85
N ALA A 40 -7.39 -11.00 -7.63
CA ALA A 40 -7.40 -12.09 -6.64
C ALA A 40 -8.29 -13.28 -7.05
N GLY A 41 -9.08 -13.13 -8.11
CA GLY A 41 -9.67 -14.27 -8.81
C GLY A 41 -8.58 -15.15 -9.41
N GLU A 42 -8.38 -16.34 -8.83
CA GLU A 42 -7.45 -17.39 -9.29
C GLU A 42 -5.93 -17.08 -9.23
N VAL A 43 -5.43 -16.48 -8.14
CA VAL A 43 -4.01 -16.73 -7.79
C VAL A 43 -3.91 -18.17 -7.26
N LYS A 44 -3.76 -19.14 -8.17
CA LYS A 44 -3.44 -20.52 -7.79
C LYS A 44 -2.06 -20.51 -7.12
N ALA A 45 -2.04 -20.66 -5.81
CA ALA A 45 -0.81 -20.90 -5.07
C ALA A 45 -0.20 -22.20 -5.60
N VAL A 46 0.79 -22.09 -6.47
CA VAL A 46 1.50 -23.25 -7.01
C VAL A 46 2.49 -23.71 -5.94
N PRO A 47 2.35 -24.94 -5.40
CA PRO A 47 3.29 -25.43 -4.42
C PRO A 47 4.69 -25.52 -5.05
N LEU A 48 5.69 -24.99 -4.36
CA LEU A 48 7.09 -25.07 -4.77
C LEU A 48 7.75 -26.25 -4.06
N GLU A 49 8.59 -26.98 -4.79
CA GLU A 49 9.43 -28.06 -4.26
C GLU A 49 10.90 -27.72 -4.50
N ARG A 50 11.74 -28.08 -3.53
CA ARG A 50 13.18 -27.83 -3.61
C ARG A 50 13.84 -28.87 -4.51
N ASP A 51 14.49 -28.42 -5.57
CA ASP A 51 15.26 -29.27 -6.48
C ASP A 51 16.45 -29.89 -5.71
N PRO A 52 16.57 -31.22 -5.62
CA PRO A 52 17.64 -31.86 -4.88
C PRO A 52 19.01 -31.74 -5.57
N VAL A 53 19.05 -31.44 -6.86
CA VAL A 53 20.28 -31.32 -7.66
C VAL A 53 20.81 -29.89 -7.63
N THR A 54 19.94 -28.88 -7.81
CA THR A 54 20.36 -27.47 -7.85
C THR A 54 20.11 -26.71 -6.55
N GLY A 55 19.17 -27.17 -5.72
CA GLY A 55 18.75 -26.50 -4.50
C GLY A 55 17.71 -25.39 -4.70
N ASP A 56 17.32 -25.11 -5.95
CA ASP A 56 16.35 -24.07 -6.29
C ASP A 56 14.91 -24.52 -6.01
N TYR A 57 14.03 -23.57 -5.68
CA TYR A 57 12.60 -23.86 -5.58
C TYR A 57 11.94 -23.80 -6.96
N ARG A 58 11.32 -24.91 -7.37
CA ARG A 58 10.62 -25.03 -8.66
C ARG A 58 9.14 -25.35 -8.44
N PRO A 59 8.25 -24.94 -9.35
CA PRO A 59 6.85 -25.37 -9.33
C PRO A 59 6.75 -26.90 -9.31
N LYS A 60 5.98 -27.43 -8.36
CA LYS A 60 5.65 -28.85 -8.31
C LYS A 60 4.81 -29.20 -9.54
N LYS A 61 5.37 -30.01 -10.45
CA LYS A 61 4.61 -30.55 -11.58
C LYS A 61 3.66 -31.60 -11.03
N ASN A 62 2.34 -31.37 -11.16
CA ASN A 62 1.33 -32.39 -10.91
C ASN A 62 1.39 -33.50 -11.96
#